data_AF-A0A3P7SK21-F1
#
_entry.id   AF-A0A3P7SK21-F1
#
_cell.length_a   1.000
_cell.length_b   1.000
_cell.length_c   1.000
_cell.angle_alpha   90.00
_cell.angle_beta   90.00
_cell.angle_gamma   90.00
#
_symmetry.space_group_name_H-M   'P 1'
#
loop_
_entity.id
_entity.type
_entity.pdbx_description
1 polymer ?
#
loop_
_entity_poly.entity_id
_entity_poly.type
_entity_poly.pdbx_seq_one_letter_code
_entity_poly.pdbx_strand_id
1 'polypeptide(L)'
;MVQVLYYALAIIFMPTKWNKLKSTLSCFALTTATVVSVMFWGLYFYDKEVLMAKETFDIMPVWLMHVTHSLVGVTAILDVIISRPKPVPVMRSLSLVVLYYLGYVVLTEYLIAKEKYYVYPLIKMFSDVARYQFYGVVFIGILLVFLVSVFTIKFSSMESKRKSKKDKSRNKKPQQHQKPSQQAQKHSTVTNANAKNKKKPNKQE
;
A
#
# COMPACT_ATOMS: atom_id res chain seq x y z
N MET A 1 -6.97 -18.97 -1.18
CA MET A 1 -6.94 -18.98 -2.67
C MET A 1 -6.61 -17.64 -3.29
N VAL A 2 -7.41 -16.57 -3.12
CA VAL A 2 -7.18 -15.25 -3.77
C VAL A 2 -5.75 -14.72 -3.64
N GLN A 3 -5.15 -14.81 -2.45
CA GLN A 3 -3.76 -14.41 -2.18
C GLN A 3 -2.72 -15.15 -3.04
N VAL A 4 -2.89 -16.47 -3.22
CA VAL A 4 -1.97 -17.32 -3.98
C VAL A 4 -2.08 -16.99 -5.47
N LEU A 5 -3.30 -16.80 -5.96
CA LEU A 5 -3.55 -16.34 -7.33
C LEU A 5 -2.94 -14.95 -7.58
N TYR A 6 -3.05 -14.03 -6.61
CA TYR A 6 -2.41 -12.73 -6.68
C TYR A 6 -0.88 -12.85 -6.82
N TYR A 7 -0.21 -13.65 -6.00
CA TYR A 7 1.25 -13.82 -6.11
C TYR A 7 1.67 -14.52 -7.40
N ALA A 8 0.93 -15.52 -7.88
CA ALA A 8 1.17 -16.14 -9.18
C ALA A 8 1.08 -15.12 -10.32
N LEU A 9 0.01 -14.30 -10.34
CA LEU A 9 -0.14 -13.20 -11.29
C LEU A 9 0.96 -12.13 -11.12
N ALA A 10 1.38 -11.81 -9.90
CA ALA A 10 2.44 -10.84 -9.66
C ALA A 10 3.80 -11.30 -10.23
N ILE A 11 4.10 -12.60 -10.13
CA ILE A 11 5.30 -13.22 -10.75
C ILE A 11 5.19 -13.18 -12.27
N ILE A 12 4.06 -13.61 -12.85
CA ILE A 12 3.82 -13.58 -14.31
C ILE A 12 3.90 -12.16 -14.87
N PHE A 13 3.34 -11.17 -14.17
CA PHE A 13 3.42 -9.77 -14.56
C PHE A 13 4.74 -9.10 -14.17
N MET A 14 5.65 -9.74 -13.44
CA MET A 14 6.92 -9.14 -13.00
C MET A 14 7.71 -8.47 -14.17
N PRO A 15 7.97 -9.14 -15.32
CA PRO A 15 8.66 -8.52 -16.46
C PRO A 15 7.88 -7.41 -17.19
N THR A 16 6.55 -7.32 -17.04
CA THR A 16 5.73 -6.32 -17.75
C THR A 16 5.70 -4.97 -17.03
N LYS A 17 5.77 -3.87 -17.81
CA LYS A 17 5.74 -2.47 -17.33
C LYS A 17 4.34 -2.01 -16.86
N TRP A 18 3.44 -2.93 -16.53
CA TRP A 18 2.01 -2.69 -16.25
C TRP A 18 1.76 -2.20 -14.81
N ASN A 19 2.48 -1.15 -14.40
CA ASN A 19 2.53 -0.66 -13.01
C ASN A 19 1.16 -0.26 -12.45
N LYS A 20 0.24 0.21 -13.31
CA LYS A 20 -1.15 0.51 -12.92
C LYS A 20 -1.92 -0.76 -12.55
N LEU A 21 -1.84 -1.83 -13.35
CA LEU A 21 -2.53 -3.09 -13.06
C LEU A 21 -1.98 -3.75 -11.80
N LYS A 22 -0.64 -3.81 -11.67
CA LYS A 22 0.03 -4.29 -10.44
C LYS A 22 -0.53 -3.56 -9.21
N SER A 23 -0.58 -2.23 -9.27
CA SER A 23 -1.13 -1.41 -8.17
C SER A 23 -2.63 -1.66 -7.89
N THR A 24 -3.44 -1.93 -8.92
CA THR A 24 -4.84 -2.36 -8.74
C THR A 24 -4.91 -3.69 -7.98
N LEU A 25 -4.13 -4.68 -8.43
CA LEU A 25 -4.13 -6.03 -7.88
C LEU A 25 -3.61 -6.06 -6.44
N SER A 26 -2.55 -5.32 -6.10
CA SER A 26 -2.07 -5.19 -4.71
C SER A 26 -3.12 -4.54 -3.81
N CYS A 27 -3.84 -3.51 -4.29
CA CYS A 27 -4.90 -2.85 -3.52
C CYS A 27 -6.11 -3.78 -3.31
N PHE A 28 -6.50 -4.54 -4.32
CA PHE A 28 -7.53 -5.57 -4.24
C PHE A 28 -7.13 -6.68 -3.26
N ALA A 29 -5.92 -7.23 -3.39
CA ALA A 29 -5.39 -8.26 -2.52
C ALA A 29 -5.36 -7.81 -1.05
N LEU A 30 -4.83 -6.61 -0.75
CA LEU A 30 -4.83 -6.06 0.61
C LEU A 30 -6.23 -5.89 1.17
N THR A 31 -7.17 -5.36 0.38
CA THR A 31 -8.56 -5.16 0.80
C THR A 31 -9.20 -6.50 1.16
N THR A 32 -9.14 -7.47 0.24
CA THR A 32 -9.77 -8.79 0.41
C THR A 32 -9.10 -9.59 1.53
N ALA A 33 -7.77 -9.54 1.64
CA ALA A 33 -7.03 -10.18 2.73
C ALA A 33 -7.44 -9.63 4.11
N THR A 34 -7.60 -8.30 4.22
CA THR A 34 -8.00 -7.65 5.46
C THR A 34 -9.45 -7.97 5.81
N VAL A 35 -10.37 -7.92 4.85
CA VAL A 35 -11.79 -8.30 5.07
C VAL A 35 -11.89 -9.75 5.52
N VAL A 36 -11.24 -10.70 4.84
CA VAL A 36 -11.28 -12.13 5.20
C VAL A 36 -10.71 -12.35 6.61
N SER A 37 -9.61 -11.68 6.95
CA SER A 37 -9.00 -11.78 8.28
C SER A 37 -9.94 -11.24 9.37
N VAL A 38 -10.44 -10.01 9.22
CA VAL A 38 -11.27 -9.33 10.23
C VAL A 38 -12.64 -10.01 10.38
N MET A 39 -13.28 -10.43 9.30
CA MET A 39 -14.57 -11.12 9.36
C MET A 39 -14.44 -12.52 9.96
N PHE A 40 -13.41 -13.30 9.59
CA PHE A 40 -13.20 -14.63 10.18
C PHE A 40 -12.92 -14.52 11.67
N TRP A 41 -11.95 -13.72 12.09
CA TRP A 41 -11.61 -13.61 13.51
C TRP A 41 -12.71 -12.95 14.33
N GLY A 42 -13.41 -11.96 13.78
CA GLY A 42 -14.57 -11.33 14.43
C GLY A 42 -15.71 -12.31 14.70
N LEU A 43 -16.04 -13.17 13.72
CA LEU A 43 -17.03 -14.24 13.91
C LEU A 43 -16.49 -15.34 14.83
N TYR A 44 -15.25 -15.79 14.66
CA TYR A 44 -14.63 -16.86 15.45
C TYR A 44 -14.58 -16.55 16.95
N PHE A 45 -14.29 -15.29 17.33
CA PHE A 45 -14.29 -14.86 18.72
C PHE A 45 -15.68 -14.53 19.27
N TYR A 46 -16.67 -14.27 18.41
CA TYR A 46 -18.06 -14.07 18.80
C TYR A 46 -18.76 -15.41 19.05
N ASP A 47 -18.81 -16.26 18.01
CA ASP A 47 -19.30 -17.63 18.06
C ASP A 47 -18.78 -18.40 16.84
N LYS A 48 -18.01 -19.47 17.09
CA LYS A 48 -17.46 -20.33 16.03
C LYS A 48 -18.53 -21.16 15.31
N GLU A 49 -19.63 -21.52 15.98
CA GLU A 49 -20.66 -22.41 15.39
C GLU A 49 -21.45 -21.71 14.26
N VAL A 50 -21.43 -20.38 14.27
CA VAL A 50 -21.95 -19.50 13.20
C VAL A 50 -21.16 -19.65 11.88
N LEU A 51 -19.85 -19.95 11.96
CA LEU A 51 -18.98 -20.17 10.80
C LEU A 51 -19.14 -21.57 10.22
N MET A 52 -19.04 -22.62 11.06
CA MET A 52 -19.18 -24.03 10.64
C MET A 52 -19.59 -24.90 11.83
N ALA A 53 -20.09 -26.10 11.53
CA ALA A 53 -20.38 -27.10 12.56
C ALA A 53 -19.15 -27.39 13.44
N LYS A 54 -19.39 -27.58 14.74
CA LYS A 54 -18.36 -27.81 15.76
C LYS A 54 -17.42 -28.96 15.42
N GLU A 55 -17.96 -30.08 14.93
CA GLU A 55 -17.19 -31.25 14.48
C GLU A 55 -16.16 -30.89 13.40
N THR A 56 -16.49 -29.99 12.48
CA THR A 56 -15.57 -29.53 11.43
C THR A 56 -14.43 -28.67 12.02
N PHE A 57 -14.71 -27.90 13.07
CA PHE A 57 -13.68 -27.14 13.78
C PHE A 57 -12.75 -28.02 14.60
N ASP A 58 -13.26 -29.10 15.21
CA ASP A 58 -12.44 -30.00 16.04
C ASP A 58 -11.48 -30.86 15.18
N ILE A 59 -11.80 -31.06 13.89
CA ILE A 59 -10.89 -31.67 12.89
C ILE A 59 -9.88 -30.66 12.32
N MET A 60 -10.21 -29.37 12.29
CA MET A 60 -9.41 -28.33 11.63
C MET A 60 -8.31 -27.76 12.55
N PRO A 61 -7.02 -27.98 12.26
CA PRO A 61 -5.96 -27.57 13.17
C PRO A 61 -5.78 -26.05 13.19
N VAL A 62 -5.58 -25.48 14.38
CA VAL A 62 -5.51 -24.03 14.61
C VAL A 62 -4.43 -23.34 13.78
N TRP A 63 -3.30 -24.00 13.51
CA TRP A 63 -2.25 -23.46 12.65
C TRP A 63 -2.73 -23.20 11.21
N LEU A 64 -3.60 -24.06 10.67
CA LEU A 64 -4.19 -23.89 9.34
C LEU A 64 -5.11 -22.68 9.31
N MET A 65 -5.83 -22.40 10.40
CA MET A 65 -6.68 -21.21 10.53
C MET A 65 -5.85 -19.93 10.51
N HIS A 66 -4.73 -19.89 11.23
CA HIS A 66 -3.79 -18.76 11.17
C HIS A 66 -3.13 -18.60 9.79
N VAL A 67 -2.72 -19.69 9.13
CA VAL A 67 -2.15 -19.63 7.77
C VAL A 67 -3.16 -19.08 6.75
N THR A 68 -4.43 -19.48 6.86
CA THR A 68 -5.47 -19.09 5.89
C THR A 68 -6.08 -17.71 6.16
N HIS A 69 -6.16 -17.26 7.42
CA HIS A 69 -6.85 -16.02 7.81
C HIS A 69 -5.94 -14.93 8.40
N SER A 70 -4.85 -15.26 9.11
CA SER A 70 -3.92 -14.27 9.66
C SER A 70 -2.76 -13.96 8.70
N LEU A 71 -2.06 -14.99 8.21
CA LEU A 71 -0.87 -14.85 7.38
C LEU A 71 -1.17 -14.18 6.03
N VAL A 72 -2.38 -14.39 5.50
CA VAL A 72 -2.91 -13.70 4.32
C VAL A 72 -2.97 -12.18 4.52
N GLY A 73 -3.44 -11.70 5.67
CA GLY A 73 -3.41 -10.27 6.02
C GLY A 73 -1.98 -9.73 6.15
N VAL A 74 -1.13 -10.43 6.90
CA VAL A 74 0.27 -10.02 7.15
C VAL A 74 1.07 -9.94 5.86
N THR A 75 0.98 -10.95 5.00
CA THR A 75 1.72 -11.00 3.72
C THR A 75 1.25 -9.95 2.72
N ALA A 76 -0.04 -9.58 2.72
CA ALA A 76 -0.54 -8.49 1.89
C ALA A 76 -0.03 -7.11 2.37
N ILE A 77 0.04 -6.89 3.69
CA ILE A 77 0.62 -5.66 4.27
C ILE A 77 2.11 -5.56 3.93
N LEU A 78 2.86 -6.66 4.10
CA LEU A 78 4.29 -6.72 3.77
C LEU A 78 4.55 -6.44 2.28
N ASP A 79 3.76 -7.03 1.37
CA ASP A 79 3.87 -6.75 -0.06
C ASP A 79 3.66 -5.25 -0.37
N VAL A 80 2.64 -4.61 0.21
CA VAL A 80 2.41 -3.17 0.01
C VAL A 80 3.58 -2.32 0.53
N ILE A 81 4.20 -2.70 1.64
CA ILE A 81 5.37 -2.00 2.23
C ILE A 81 6.64 -2.16 1.36
N ILE A 82 6.83 -3.34 0.77
CA ILE A 82 7.99 -3.71 -0.05
C ILE A 82 7.84 -3.21 -1.48
N SER A 83 6.77 -3.62 -2.17
CA SER A 83 6.48 -3.33 -3.58
C SER A 83 6.10 -1.87 -3.85
N ARG A 84 5.63 -1.14 -2.82
CA ARG A 84 5.33 0.31 -2.83
C ARG A 84 4.60 0.78 -4.10
N PRO A 85 3.45 0.19 -4.45
CA PRO A 85 2.75 0.44 -5.72
C PRO A 85 2.42 1.92 -5.95
N LYS A 86 2.83 2.48 -7.10
CA LYS A 86 2.52 3.86 -7.53
C LYS A 86 2.32 3.91 -9.05
N PRO A 87 1.29 4.62 -9.57
CA PRO A 87 0.15 5.20 -8.87
C PRO A 87 -0.99 4.17 -8.65
N VAL A 88 -1.72 4.29 -7.53
CA VAL A 88 -2.90 3.45 -7.25
C VAL A 88 -4.12 3.97 -8.04
N PRO A 89 -4.71 3.19 -8.96
CA PRO A 89 -5.91 3.58 -9.67
C PRO A 89 -7.16 3.25 -8.82
N VAL A 90 -7.52 4.16 -7.91
CA VAL A 90 -8.59 3.95 -6.92
C VAL A 90 -9.90 3.45 -7.56
N MET A 91 -10.41 4.12 -8.59
CA MET A 91 -11.68 3.72 -9.25
C MET A 91 -11.61 2.30 -9.83
N ARG A 92 -10.52 1.92 -10.50
CA ARG A 92 -10.36 0.54 -11.04
C ARG A 92 -10.27 -0.50 -9.93
N SER A 93 -9.62 -0.14 -8.82
CA SER A 93 -9.48 -1.02 -7.66
C SER A 93 -10.83 -1.22 -6.96
N LEU A 94 -11.60 -0.14 -6.82
CA LEU A 94 -12.97 -0.16 -6.29
C LEU A 94 -13.89 -1.00 -7.17
N SER A 95 -13.90 -0.77 -8.49
CA SER A 95 -14.71 -1.58 -9.42
C SER A 95 -14.39 -3.07 -9.33
N LEU A 96 -13.11 -3.44 -9.19
CA LEU A 96 -12.69 -4.84 -9.05
C LEU A 96 -13.14 -5.45 -7.70
N VAL A 97 -12.99 -4.71 -6.60
CA VAL A 97 -13.50 -5.11 -5.28
C VAL A 97 -15.02 -5.31 -5.32
N VAL A 98 -15.75 -4.30 -5.81
CA VAL A 98 -17.22 -4.31 -5.87
C VAL A 98 -17.73 -5.46 -6.75
N LEU A 99 -17.14 -5.66 -7.94
CA LEU A 99 -17.50 -6.77 -8.84
C LEU A 99 -17.25 -8.14 -8.20
N TYR A 100 -16.13 -8.31 -7.50
CA TYR A 100 -15.79 -9.57 -6.82
C TYR A 100 -16.81 -9.90 -5.72
N TYR A 101 -17.13 -8.95 -4.84
CA TYR A 101 -18.08 -9.18 -3.75
C TYR A 101 -19.53 -9.30 -4.22
N LEU A 102 -19.96 -8.53 -5.23
CA LEU A 102 -21.27 -8.72 -5.87
C LEU A 102 -21.38 -10.10 -6.52
N GLY A 103 -20.34 -10.55 -7.24
CA GLY A 103 -20.29 -11.89 -7.82
C GLY A 103 -20.40 -12.99 -6.76
N TYR A 104 -19.76 -12.80 -5.60
CA TYR A 104 -19.88 -13.73 -4.48
C TYR A 104 -21.29 -13.76 -3.87
N VAL A 105 -21.95 -12.61 -3.70
CA VAL A 105 -23.35 -12.55 -3.23
C VAL A 105 -24.30 -13.21 -4.22
N VAL A 106 -24.17 -12.93 -5.52
CA VAL A 106 -24.99 -13.54 -6.58
C VAL A 106 -24.79 -15.07 -6.63
N LEU A 107 -23.56 -15.55 -6.51
CA LEU A 107 -23.26 -16.99 -6.43
C LEU A 107 -23.86 -17.63 -5.17
N THR A 108 -23.82 -16.93 -4.03
CA THR A 108 -24.36 -17.41 -2.76
C THR A 108 -25.88 -17.53 -2.82
N GLU A 109 -26.59 -16.50 -3.29
CA GLU A 109 -28.06 -16.59 -3.47
C GLU A 109 -28.45 -17.59 -4.56
N TYR A 110 -27.65 -17.79 -5.61
CA TYR A 110 -27.88 -18.85 -6.59
C TYR A 110 -27.85 -20.25 -5.95
N LEU A 111 -26.85 -20.53 -5.10
CA LEU A 111 -26.73 -21.81 -4.37
C LEU A 111 -27.89 -22.03 -3.38
N ILE A 112 -28.33 -20.98 -2.68
CA ILE A 112 -29.47 -21.03 -1.77
C ILE A 112 -30.80 -21.22 -2.53
N ALA A 113 -30.95 -20.54 -3.68
CA ALA A 113 -32.15 -20.62 -4.49
C ALA A 113 -32.32 -22.01 -5.15
N LYS A 114 -31.24 -22.56 -5.73
CA LYS A 114 -31.25 -23.82 -6.51
C LYS A 114 -30.98 -25.05 -5.66
N GLU A 115 -29.84 -25.10 -4.98
CA GLU A 115 -29.36 -26.29 -4.27
C GLU A 115 -29.83 -26.37 -2.80
N LYS A 116 -30.46 -25.29 -2.29
CA LYS A 116 -30.74 -25.09 -0.85
C LYS A 116 -29.47 -25.22 0.01
N TYR A 117 -28.32 -24.98 -0.59
CA TYR A 117 -27.02 -25.05 0.06
C TYR A 117 -26.64 -23.69 0.65
N TYR A 118 -26.36 -23.68 1.95
CA TYR A 118 -25.96 -22.48 2.69
C TYR A 118 -24.44 -22.52 2.90
N VAL A 119 -23.73 -21.52 2.37
CA VAL A 119 -22.26 -21.45 2.45
C VAL A 119 -21.76 -21.37 3.90
N TYR A 120 -22.55 -20.78 4.79
CA TYR A 120 -22.30 -20.72 6.24
C TYR A 120 -23.60 -20.95 7.02
N PRO A 121 -23.57 -21.61 8.20
CA PRO A 121 -24.72 -21.75 9.10
C PRO A 121 -25.39 -20.41 9.43
N LEU A 122 -24.61 -19.34 9.60
CA LEU A 122 -25.08 -17.95 9.74
C LEU A 122 -26.20 -17.59 8.76
N ILE A 123 -26.01 -17.92 7.48
CA ILE A 123 -26.90 -17.50 6.40
C ILE A 123 -28.23 -18.26 6.47
N LYS A 124 -28.22 -19.49 6.99
CA LYS A 124 -29.41 -20.32 7.21
C LYS A 124 -30.29 -19.79 8.36
N MET A 125 -29.72 -19.07 9.32
CA MET A 125 -30.47 -18.49 10.44
C MET A 125 -31.28 -17.24 10.04
N PHE A 126 -30.99 -16.64 8.88
CA PHE A 126 -31.63 -15.41 8.42
C PHE A 126 -32.78 -15.66 7.44
N SER A 127 -33.90 -14.95 7.66
CA SER A 127 -34.95 -14.77 6.65
C SER A 127 -34.42 -14.04 5.42
N ASP A 128 -35.13 -14.13 4.29
CA ASP A 128 -34.69 -13.53 3.03
C ASP A 128 -34.36 -12.03 3.15
N VAL A 129 -35.22 -11.27 3.85
CA VAL A 129 -35.00 -9.83 4.11
C VAL A 129 -33.77 -9.59 4.98
N ALA A 130 -33.57 -10.40 6.03
CA ALA A 130 -32.42 -10.27 6.92
C ALA A 130 -31.09 -10.61 6.22
N ARG A 131 -31.08 -11.53 5.26
CA ARG A 131 -29.89 -11.80 4.41
C ARG A 131 -29.47 -10.56 3.62
N TYR A 132 -30.39 -9.88 2.96
CA TYR A 132 -30.08 -8.66 2.21
C TYR A 132 -29.57 -7.53 3.11
N GLN A 133 -30.14 -7.37 4.32
CA GLN A 133 -29.64 -6.42 5.31
C GLN A 133 -28.22 -6.77 5.75
N PHE A 134 -27.94 -8.05 6.04
CA PHE A 134 -26.61 -8.53 6.41
C PHE A 134 -25.58 -8.28 5.28
N TYR A 135 -25.91 -8.59 4.02
CA TYR A 135 -25.04 -8.29 2.88
C TYR A 135 -24.77 -6.78 2.76
N GLY A 136 -25.76 -5.92 3.01
CA GLY A 136 -25.60 -4.47 3.04
C GLY A 136 -24.59 -4.00 4.09
N VAL A 137 -24.69 -4.50 5.32
CA VAL A 137 -23.75 -4.18 6.42
C VAL A 137 -22.33 -4.66 6.08
N VAL A 138 -22.19 -5.90 5.59
CA VAL A 138 -20.89 -6.45 5.18
C VAL A 138 -20.29 -5.64 4.02
N PHE A 139 -21.10 -5.21 3.05
CA PHE A 139 -20.65 -4.39 1.93
C PHE A 139 -20.16 -3.00 2.36
N ILE A 140 -20.85 -2.35 3.32
CA ILE A 140 -20.36 -1.11 3.95
C ILE A 140 -19.01 -1.35 4.65
N GLY A 141 -18.87 -2.46 5.40
CA GLY A 141 -17.61 -2.86 6.02
C GLY A 141 -16.47 -3.03 5.01
N ILE A 142 -16.73 -3.69 3.87
CA ILE A 142 -15.79 -3.84 2.76
C ILE A 142 -15.35 -2.48 2.20
N LEU A 143 -16.28 -1.53 2.01
CA LEU A 143 -15.96 -0.19 1.53
C LEU A 143 -15.07 0.58 2.53
N LEU A 144 -15.32 0.45 3.84
CA LEU A 144 -14.47 1.05 4.88
C LEU A 144 -13.05 0.44 4.85
N VAL A 145 -12.92 -0.89 4.76
CA VAL A 145 -11.62 -1.56 4.66
C VAL A 145 -10.89 -1.20 3.35
N PHE A 146 -11.61 -1.00 2.25
CA PHE A 146 -11.04 -0.49 1.00
C PHE A 146 -10.44 0.92 1.17
N LEU A 147 -11.17 1.83 1.83
CA LEU A 147 -10.67 3.19 2.12
C LEU A 147 -9.40 3.15 3.00
N VAL A 148 -9.37 2.30 4.03
CA VAL A 148 -8.18 2.07 4.88
C VAL A 148 -7.02 1.49 4.08
N SER A 149 -7.29 0.58 3.14
CA SER A 149 -6.28 -0.02 2.26
C SER A 149 -5.67 1.03 1.32
N VAL A 150 -6.49 1.86 0.69
CA VAL A 150 -6.03 2.98 -0.15
C VAL A 150 -5.23 4.01 0.67
N PHE A 151 -5.67 4.31 1.89
CA PHE A 151 -4.95 5.20 2.80
C PHE A 151 -3.58 4.62 3.18
N THR A 152 -3.50 3.34 3.54
CA THR A 152 -2.25 2.64 3.91
C THR A 152 -1.22 2.69 2.78
N ILE A 153 -1.64 2.46 1.53
CA ILE A 153 -0.75 2.56 0.35
C ILE A 153 -0.31 4.02 0.12
N LYS A 154 -1.23 4.99 0.23
CA LYS A 154 -0.90 6.43 0.11
C LYS A 154 0.09 6.89 1.20
N PHE A 155 -0.12 6.49 2.44
CA PHE A 155 0.74 6.82 3.58
C PHE A 155 2.15 6.26 3.41
N SER A 156 2.26 4.97 3.06
CA SER A 156 3.52 4.31 2.73
C SER A 156 4.26 5.00 1.57
N SER A 157 3.50 5.49 0.58
CA SER A 157 4.02 6.28 -0.54
C SER A 157 4.54 7.66 -0.14
N MET A 158 3.89 8.34 0.82
CA MET A 158 4.29 9.64 1.37
C MET A 158 5.57 9.54 2.20
N GLU A 159 5.67 8.54 3.07
CA GLU A 159 6.85 8.33 3.92
C GLU A 159 8.10 8.02 3.07
N SER A 160 7.94 7.21 2.02
CA SER A 160 8.96 6.99 0.99
C SER A 160 9.44 8.29 0.32
N LYS A 161 8.55 9.25 0.02
CA LYS A 161 8.95 10.58 -0.52
C LYS A 161 9.69 11.43 0.53
N ARG A 162 9.27 11.39 1.80
CA ARG A 162 9.93 12.12 2.90
C ARG A 162 11.37 11.66 3.09
N LYS A 163 11.61 10.34 3.15
CA LYS A 163 12.96 9.76 3.28
C LYS A 163 13.87 10.16 2.11
N SER A 164 13.42 9.98 0.87
CA SER A 164 14.20 10.38 -0.31
C SER A 164 14.55 11.89 -0.36
N LYS A 165 13.64 12.77 0.09
CA LYS A 165 13.93 14.21 0.20
C LYS A 165 14.94 14.51 1.31
N LYS A 166 14.86 13.82 2.46
CA LYS A 166 15.81 13.94 3.57
C LYS A 166 17.21 13.49 3.14
N ASP A 167 17.34 12.35 2.47
CA ASP A 167 18.63 11.83 2.00
C ASP A 167 19.27 12.76 0.95
N LYS A 168 18.49 13.28 -0.01
CA LYS A 168 18.98 14.30 -0.95
C LYS A 168 19.42 15.60 -0.27
N SER A 169 18.79 15.99 0.84
CA SER A 169 19.22 17.17 1.61
C SER A 169 20.49 16.93 2.43
N ARG A 170 20.66 15.71 2.97
CA ARG A 170 21.85 15.29 3.73
C ARG A 170 23.06 15.14 2.81
N ASN A 171 22.89 14.51 1.65
CA ASN A 171 23.97 14.26 0.69
C ASN A 171 24.41 15.52 -0.08
N LYS A 172 23.64 16.61 -0.03
CA LYS A 172 24.05 17.94 -0.53
C LYS A 172 24.94 18.73 0.44
N LYS A 173 25.15 18.26 1.68
CA LYS A 173 25.85 19.02 2.73
C LYS A 173 27.37 18.79 2.94
N PRO A 174 28.09 17.89 2.24
CA PRO A 174 29.55 17.77 2.39
C PRO A 174 30.34 18.35 1.20
N GLN A 175 30.25 19.67 0.93
CA GLN A 175 31.23 20.35 0.06
C GLN A 175 31.36 21.88 0.26
N GLN A 176 31.02 22.41 1.44
CA GLN A 176 31.13 23.85 1.74
C GLN A 176 32.01 24.15 2.97
N HIS A 177 33.04 23.33 3.19
CA HIS A 177 34.05 23.53 4.24
C HIS A 177 35.47 23.22 3.73
N GLN A 178 35.91 24.00 2.75
CA GLN A 178 37.32 24.36 2.54
C GLN A 178 37.39 25.50 1.51
N LYS A 179 37.67 26.71 1.99
CA LYS A 179 38.13 27.84 1.17
C LYS A 179 39.23 28.53 1.99
N PRO A 180 40.44 28.74 1.46
CA PRO A 180 41.54 29.28 2.25
C PRO A 180 41.28 30.74 2.61
N SER A 181 41.58 31.08 3.86
CA SER A 181 41.43 32.42 4.41
C SER A 181 42.57 33.35 3.97
N GLN A 182 42.24 34.39 3.21
CA GLN A 182 43.12 35.55 2.99
C GLN A 182 42.33 36.85 3.08
N GLN A 183 42.30 37.46 4.27
CA GLN A 183 42.37 38.91 4.48
C GLN A 183 42.29 39.23 5.97
N ALA A 184 43.35 39.84 6.52
CA ALA A 184 43.30 41.05 7.35
C ALA A 184 44.62 41.24 8.11
N GLN A 185 45.55 41.99 7.55
CA GLN A 185 46.56 42.68 8.37
C GLN A 185 46.83 44.06 7.78
N LYS A 186 46.03 45.04 8.22
CA LYS A 186 46.41 46.45 8.14
C LYS A 186 47.34 46.73 9.30
N HIS A 187 48.54 47.20 9.02
CA HIS A 187 49.17 48.20 9.87
C HIS A 187 49.83 49.27 9.00
N SER A 188 49.87 50.48 9.55
CA SER A 188 50.47 51.71 9.04
C SER A 188 51.92 51.49 8.51
N THR A 189 52.53 52.37 7.71
CA THR A 189 53.10 53.66 8.17
C THR A 189 53.82 54.36 6.99
N VAL A 190 53.60 55.68 6.79
CA VAL A 190 54.60 56.69 6.31
C VAL A 190 55.14 56.67 4.85
N THR A 191 54.61 57.61 4.04
CA THR A 191 55.34 58.78 3.47
C THR A 191 56.16 58.72 2.17
N ASN A 192 55.87 59.74 1.32
CA ASN A 192 56.65 60.42 0.27
C ASN A 192 57.02 59.78 -1.09
N ALA A 193 56.68 60.58 -2.14
CA ALA A 193 57.47 60.93 -3.35
C ALA A 193 58.20 59.82 -4.13
N ASN A 194 58.07 59.74 -5.47
CA ASN A 194 58.59 60.78 -6.38
C ASN A 194 57.96 60.68 -7.80
N ALA A 195 58.33 61.61 -8.69
CA ALA A 195 57.72 61.87 -9.99
C ALA A 195 58.46 61.22 -11.20
N LYS A 196 57.93 61.53 -12.41
CA LYS A 196 58.41 61.28 -13.79
C LYS A 196 58.00 59.91 -14.39
N ASN A 197 57.19 59.81 -15.46
CA ASN A 197 57.23 60.42 -16.82
C ASN A 197 58.21 59.72 -17.79
N LYS A 198 57.69 58.91 -18.74
CA LYS A 198 57.92 59.06 -20.20
C LYS A 198 57.22 58.03 -21.12
N LYS A 199 56.82 58.55 -22.31
CA LYS A 199 56.79 57.93 -23.66
C LYS A 199 55.75 56.85 -24.06
N LYS A 200 54.75 57.34 -24.82
CA LYS A 200 54.24 56.87 -26.16
C LYS A 200 55.37 56.58 -27.21
N PRO A 201 55.10 56.08 -28.45
CA PRO A 201 53.91 55.42 -29.05
C PRO A 201 54.27 54.24 -30.05
N ASN A 202 53.37 53.97 -31.02
CA ASN A 202 53.47 53.23 -32.31
C ASN A 202 53.14 51.72 -32.29
N LYS A 203 52.22 51.23 -33.16
CA LYS A 203 52.35 50.94 -34.63
C LYS A 203 53.43 49.87 -34.91
N GLN A 204 53.36 49.00 -35.90
CA GLN A 204 52.33 48.77 -36.93
C GLN A 204 52.18 47.22 -37.08
N GLU A 205 51.07 46.70 -37.61
CA GLU A 205 49.97 47.45 -38.25
C GLU A 205 48.89 47.93 -37.26
#